data_AF-A0A8H7A9X5-F1
#
_entry.id   AF-A0A8H7A9X5-F1
#
_cell.length_a   1.000
_cell.length_b   1.000
_cell.length_c   1.000
_cell.angle_alpha   90.00
_cell.angle_beta   90.00
_cell.angle_gamma   90.00
#
_symmetry.space_group_name_H-M   'P 1'
#
loop_
_entity.id
_entity.type
_entity.pdbx_description
1 polymer ?
#
loop_
_entity_poly.entity_id
_entity_poly.type
_entity_poly.pdbx_seq_one_letter_code
_entity_poly.pdbx_strand_id
1 'polypeptide(L)'
;MESLDNPVIQLMALHVAPNLQFEVAFLPQLAASFVPGRKASHLPPPKQGLCAFAPDMKINPQPRPFLAGFLWAVMLLLAAAGCRLIVGHLQPAETSSSYAHQWHSTVSRDLSLYSSTVAIAITGLWLTESYHADYLISPLTSSVVWVLVAIYQGWHKILPIWCCIQIFLSRSIHYYFMPRTMTDVGVARCLCPALFLVYIVPAVHFLAYPQSSEREQQQTWNIAHCALPLVSYMGSKLLRVITDLPSGIDAVFSDVDVPYQKSFQMTILLGSSVVHVFAALRHAAELFQVGTDLTTLAVVKDLSSLSAVIVVWCLFIAWDLKRVNAVDVSFPQSCVYILAMTMLCGPAATLAGTMSWRADRIAKAKAFRNRGRSSSEKLRNGKLGYLPLLYGEE
;
A
#
# COMPACT_ATOMS: atom_id res chain seq x y z
N MET A 1 16.54 -37.52 -2.93
CA MET A 1 17.27 -37.24 -1.68
C MET A 1 18.64 -36.60 -1.95
N GLU A 2 19.26 -36.78 -3.12
CA GLU A 2 20.52 -36.13 -3.52
C GLU A 2 20.45 -34.60 -3.70
N SER A 3 19.25 -34.00 -3.78
CA SER A 3 19.09 -32.55 -3.93
C SER A 3 19.35 -31.74 -2.64
N LEU A 4 19.66 -32.40 -1.51
CA LEU A 4 19.94 -31.77 -0.21
C LEU A 4 21.44 -31.57 0.07
N ASP A 5 22.34 -31.98 -0.82
CA ASP A 5 23.80 -31.84 -0.62
C ASP A 5 24.28 -30.39 -0.72
N ASN A 6 23.43 -29.45 -1.13
CA ASN A 6 23.74 -28.03 -1.10
C ASN A 6 23.53 -27.48 0.32
N PRO A 7 24.59 -26.96 0.99
CA PRO A 7 24.48 -26.44 2.36
C PRO A 7 23.45 -25.30 2.49
N VAL A 8 23.19 -24.56 1.41
CA VAL A 8 22.14 -23.54 1.36
C VAL A 8 20.75 -24.17 1.39
N ILE A 9 20.52 -25.23 0.62
CA ILE A 9 19.23 -25.95 0.63
C ILE A 9 19.03 -26.65 1.97
N GLN A 10 20.09 -27.17 2.59
CA GLN A 10 20.03 -27.79 3.90
C GLN A 10 19.73 -26.77 5.01
N LEU A 11 20.37 -25.60 5.01
CA LEU A 11 20.02 -24.48 5.90
C LEU A 11 18.55 -24.08 5.70
N MET A 12 18.13 -23.92 4.44
CA MET A 12 16.77 -23.55 4.11
C MET A 12 15.77 -24.61 4.56
N ALA A 13 16.03 -25.89 4.34
CA ALA A 13 15.11 -26.99 4.65
C ALA A 13 15.04 -27.32 6.14
N LEU A 14 16.16 -27.24 6.86
CA LEU A 14 16.22 -27.65 8.28
C LEU A 14 16.00 -26.50 9.25
N HIS A 15 16.42 -25.28 8.91
CA HIS A 15 16.41 -24.16 9.86
C HIS A 15 15.44 -23.06 9.48
N VAL A 16 15.23 -22.82 8.17
CA VAL A 16 14.37 -21.72 7.70
C VAL A 16 12.94 -22.21 7.48
N ALA A 17 12.75 -23.28 6.72
CA ALA A 17 11.44 -23.80 6.34
C ALA A 17 10.59 -24.28 7.52
N PRO A 18 11.11 -24.99 8.54
CA PRO A 18 10.27 -25.48 9.65
C PRO A 18 9.82 -24.34 10.59
N ASN A 19 10.63 -23.28 10.68
CA ASN A 19 10.34 -22.12 11.54
C ASN A 19 9.45 -21.08 10.85
N LEU A 20 9.48 -21.06 9.52
CA LEU A 20 8.49 -20.38 8.74
C LEU A 20 7.20 -21.22 8.78
N GLN A 21 6.02 -20.59 8.80
CA GLN A 21 4.74 -21.30 8.76
C GLN A 21 4.52 -21.87 7.33
N PHE A 22 5.41 -22.77 6.91
CA PHE A 22 5.60 -23.17 5.53
C PHE A 22 4.39 -23.92 5.01
N GLU A 23 3.85 -24.83 5.81
CA GLU A 23 2.80 -25.76 5.36
C GLU A 23 1.47 -25.05 5.11
N VAL A 24 1.14 -24.03 5.91
CA VAL A 24 -0.21 -23.46 5.94
C VAL A 24 -0.35 -22.24 5.02
N ALA A 25 0.72 -21.46 4.82
CA ALA A 25 0.68 -20.25 4.01
C ALA A 25 1.72 -20.27 2.87
N PHE A 26 2.97 -20.58 3.17
CA PHE A 26 4.05 -20.44 2.18
C PHE A 26 3.93 -21.42 1.02
N LEU A 27 3.77 -22.73 1.27
CA LEU A 27 3.72 -23.76 0.22
C LEU A 27 2.54 -23.57 -0.73
N PRO A 28 1.30 -23.33 -0.27
CA PRO A 28 0.19 -22.99 -1.16
C PRO A 28 0.44 -21.71 -1.96
N GLN A 29 1.09 -20.70 -1.36
CA GLN A 29 1.39 -19.42 -2.03
C GLN A 29 2.55 -19.54 -3.02
N LEU A 30 3.57 -20.31 -2.69
CA LEU A 30 4.68 -20.70 -3.54
C LEU A 30 4.14 -21.50 -4.74
N ALA A 31 3.34 -22.53 -4.46
CA ALA A 31 2.66 -23.32 -5.49
C ALA A 31 1.76 -22.43 -6.34
N ALA A 32 1.00 -21.50 -5.77
CA ALA A 32 0.19 -20.54 -6.52
C ALA A 32 1.01 -19.56 -7.37
N SER A 33 2.20 -19.17 -6.91
CA SER A 33 3.12 -18.32 -7.66
C SER A 33 3.74 -19.05 -8.86
N PHE A 34 3.89 -20.38 -8.77
CA PHE A 34 4.48 -21.21 -9.83
C PHE A 34 3.45 -21.94 -10.70
N VAL A 35 2.24 -22.18 -10.18
CA VAL A 35 1.16 -22.88 -10.87
C VAL A 35 0.09 -21.85 -11.22
N PRO A 36 0.12 -21.28 -12.44
CA PRO A 36 -0.98 -20.45 -12.89
C PRO A 36 -2.27 -21.26 -12.73
N GLY A 37 -3.30 -20.67 -12.11
CA GLY A 37 -4.64 -21.25 -11.98
C GLY A 37 -5.30 -21.46 -13.34
N ARG A 38 -4.73 -22.31 -14.18
CA ARG A 38 -5.29 -22.78 -15.44
C ARG A 38 -6.23 -23.90 -15.06
N LYS A 39 -7.48 -23.77 -15.52
CA LYS A 39 -8.41 -24.87 -15.50
C LYS A 39 -7.76 -26.04 -16.25
N ALA A 40 -7.37 -27.08 -15.51
CA ALA A 40 -7.04 -28.35 -16.12
C ALA A 40 -8.27 -28.80 -16.90
N SER A 41 -8.18 -28.88 -18.22
CA SER A 41 -9.31 -29.16 -19.11
C SER A 41 -10.04 -30.47 -18.77
N HIS A 42 -9.34 -31.37 -18.09
CA HIS A 42 -9.78 -32.70 -17.70
C HIS A 42 -10.28 -32.80 -16.26
N LEU A 43 -10.13 -31.76 -15.43
CA LEU A 43 -10.67 -31.77 -14.06
C LEU A 43 -12.04 -31.08 -14.01
N PRO A 44 -12.99 -31.60 -13.22
CA PRO A 44 -14.25 -30.92 -12.99
C PRO A 44 -13.98 -29.53 -12.40
N PRO A 45 -14.82 -28.52 -12.71
CA PRO A 45 -14.72 -27.24 -12.03
C PRO A 45 -14.84 -27.47 -10.53
N PRO A 46 -13.95 -26.93 -9.69
CA PRO A 46 -14.03 -27.16 -8.26
C PRO A 46 -15.25 -26.44 -7.70
N LYS A 47 -15.65 -26.89 -6.50
CA LYS A 47 -16.88 -26.44 -5.84
C LYS A 47 -16.90 -24.91 -5.76
N GLN A 48 -18.02 -24.33 -6.19
CA GLN A 48 -18.25 -22.88 -6.13
C GLN A 48 -18.03 -22.37 -4.71
N GLY A 49 -17.31 -21.25 -4.58
CA GLY A 49 -17.07 -20.57 -3.30
C GLY A 49 -15.68 -20.76 -2.70
N LEU A 50 -14.87 -21.71 -3.15
CA LEU A 50 -13.51 -21.92 -2.61
C LEU A 50 -12.44 -21.03 -3.28
N CYS A 51 -12.54 -20.82 -4.59
CA CYS A 51 -11.64 -19.92 -5.33
C CYS A 51 -12.42 -19.34 -6.51
N ALA A 52 -12.37 -18.01 -6.70
CA ALA A 52 -12.97 -17.40 -7.86
C ALA A 52 -12.20 -17.80 -9.13
N PHE A 53 -12.88 -18.43 -10.07
CA PHE A 53 -12.29 -18.77 -11.36
C PHE A 53 -12.12 -17.51 -12.19
N ALA A 54 -11.07 -17.46 -13.01
CA ALA A 54 -10.87 -16.38 -13.98
C ALA A 54 -12.14 -16.00 -14.77
N PRO A 55 -12.95 -16.95 -15.30
CA PRO A 55 -14.23 -16.62 -15.97
C PRO A 55 -15.32 -16.03 -15.05
N ASP A 56 -15.24 -16.23 -13.74
CA ASP A 56 -16.26 -15.81 -12.77
C ASP A 56 -15.94 -14.46 -12.11
N MET A 57 -14.70 -13.98 -12.22
CA MET A 57 -14.29 -12.66 -11.73
C MET A 57 -14.76 -11.55 -12.68
N LYS A 58 -15.15 -10.38 -12.14
CA LYS A 58 -15.39 -9.18 -12.96
C LYS A 58 -14.08 -8.64 -13.55
N ILE A 59 -12.97 -8.87 -12.85
CA ILE A 59 -11.63 -8.44 -13.28
C ILE A 59 -11.21 -9.21 -14.53
N ASN A 60 -10.73 -8.49 -15.56
CA ASN A 60 -10.16 -9.10 -16.75
C ASN A 60 -8.69 -8.68 -16.85
N PRO A 61 -7.81 -9.29 -16.05
CA PRO A 61 -6.43 -8.86 -15.98
C PRO A 61 -5.73 -9.29 -17.27
N GLN A 62 -5.41 -8.31 -18.12
CA GLN A 62 -4.47 -8.52 -19.20
C GLN A 62 -3.04 -8.39 -18.65
N PRO A 63 -2.02 -9.03 -19.24
CA PRO A 63 -0.64 -8.77 -18.85
C PRO A 63 -0.29 -7.31 -19.14
N ARG A 64 0.43 -6.66 -18.22
CA ARG A 64 0.85 -5.26 -18.47
C ARG A 64 1.91 -5.26 -19.58
N PRO A 65 1.75 -4.45 -20.64
CA PRO A 65 2.78 -4.33 -21.66
C PRO A 65 4.05 -3.76 -21.03
N PHE A 66 5.21 -4.33 -21.39
CA PHE A 66 6.50 -3.96 -20.80
C PHE A 66 6.79 -2.46 -20.96
N LEU A 67 6.53 -1.92 -22.15
CA LEU A 67 6.74 -0.51 -22.47
C LEU A 67 5.94 0.40 -21.54
N ALA A 68 4.68 0.07 -21.23
CA ALA A 68 3.89 0.87 -20.29
C ALA A 68 4.49 0.83 -18.88
N GLY A 69 4.94 -0.34 -18.40
CA GLY A 69 5.64 -0.45 -17.12
C GLY A 69 6.92 0.38 -17.08
N PHE A 70 7.72 0.31 -18.14
CA PHE A 70 8.94 1.11 -18.28
C PHE A 70 8.66 2.61 -18.29
N LEU A 71 7.63 3.07 -19.02
CA LEU A 71 7.24 4.49 -19.05
C LEU A 71 6.81 4.99 -17.67
N TRP A 72 6.04 4.21 -16.90
CA TRP A 72 5.69 4.56 -15.52
C TRP A 72 6.91 4.64 -14.60
N ALA A 73 7.85 3.70 -14.74
CA ALA A 73 9.11 3.72 -13.99
C ALA A 73 9.94 4.97 -14.33
N VAL A 74 10.08 5.32 -15.62
CA VAL A 74 10.77 6.54 -16.05
C VAL A 74 10.06 7.78 -15.51
N MET A 75 8.73 7.85 -15.55
CA MET A 75 7.98 8.98 -14.98
C MET A 75 8.21 9.13 -13.47
N LEU A 76 8.30 8.04 -12.70
CA LEU A 76 8.62 8.08 -11.27
C LEU A 76 10.04 8.62 -11.02
N LEU A 77 11.03 8.16 -11.79
CA LEU A 77 12.41 8.63 -11.67
C LEU A 77 12.55 10.10 -12.09
N LEU A 78 11.84 10.51 -13.14
CA LEU A 78 11.78 11.91 -13.57
C LEU A 78 11.04 12.78 -12.56
N ALA A 79 9.98 12.30 -11.90
CA ALA A 79 9.32 13.02 -10.82
C ALA A 79 10.28 13.22 -9.63
N ALA A 80 11.08 12.20 -9.31
CA ALA A 80 12.07 12.29 -8.24
C ALA A 80 13.20 13.29 -8.57
N ALA A 81 13.76 13.23 -9.78
CA ALA A 81 14.88 14.06 -10.22
C ALA A 81 14.46 15.49 -10.63
N GLY A 82 13.30 15.62 -11.28
CA GLY A 82 12.84 16.85 -11.93
C GLY A 82 12.70 18.02 -10.98
N CYS A 83 12.13 17.80 -9.78
CA CYS A 83 12.03 18.86 -8.77
C CYS A 83 13.40 19.43 -8.36
N ARG A 84 14.44 18.59 -8.32
CA ARG A 84 15.80 19.03 -7.97
C ARG A 84 16.48 19.77 -9.11
N LEU A 85 16.30 19.29 -10.34
CA LEU A 85 16.87 19.93 -11.53
C LEU A 85 16.26 21.31 -11.75
N ILE A 86 14.93 21.42 -11.70
CA ILE A 86 14.22 22.69 -11.89
C ILE A 86 14.65 23.71 -10.84
N VAL A 87 14.70 23.30 -9.58
CA VAL A 87 15.05 24.22 -8.50
C VAL A 87 16.53 24.59 -8.50
N GLY A 88 17.42 23.67 -8.87
CA GLY A 88 18.86 23.96 -8.99
C GLY A 88 19.17 25.03 -10.04
N HIS A 89 18.39 25.09 -11.12
CA HIS A 89 18.56 26.10 -12.16
C HIS A 89 17.99 27.48 -11.81
N LEU A 90 17.08 27.56 -10.84
CA LEU A 90 16.39 28.79 -10.45
C LEU A 90 17.05 29.53 -9.28
N GLN A 91 18.14 29.01 -8.72
CA GLN A 91 18.74 29.53 -7.50
C GLN A 91 19.45 30.88 -7.75
N PRO A 92 18.96 32.00 -7.20
CA PRO A 92 19.64 33.29 -7.30
C PRO A 92 20.92 33.29 -6.45
N ALA A 93 21.89 34.14 -6.79
CA ALA A 93 23.09 34.33 -5.97
C ALA A 93 22.70 34.78 -4.55
N GLU A 94 23.15 34.06 -3.53
CA GLU A 94 22.76 34.26 -2.14
C GLU A 94 23.10 35.67 -1.65
N THR A 95 22.08 36.48 -1.35
CA THR A 95 22.22 37.71 -0.56
C THR A 95 21.90 37.37 0.90
N SER A 96 22.95 37.19 1.70
CA SER A 96 22.92 36.78 3.09
C SER A 96 22.38 37.89 4.01
N SER A 97 21.08 37.86 4.31
CA SER A 97 20.48 38.70 5.37
C SER A 97 20.23 37.91 6.65
N SER A 98 20.51 38.50 7.81
CA SER A 98 20.36 37.84 9.12
C SER A 98 18.91 37.46 9.46
N TYR A 99 17.92 38.16 8.89
CA TYR A 99 16.49 37.86 9.10
C TYR A 99 16.06 36.57 8.39
N ALA A 100 16.66 36.24 7.25
CA ALA A 100 16.39 34.99 6.54
C ALA A 100 16.74 33.76 7.40
N HIS A 101 17.83 33.82 8.17
CA HIS A 101 18.31 32.66 8.92
C HIS A 101 17.32 32.16 10.00
N GLN A 102 16.72 33.06 10.78
CA GLN A 102 15.78 32.66 11.84
C GLN A 102 14.48 32.09 11.25
N TRP A 103 13.94 32.73 10.20
CA TRP A 103 12.73 32.28 9.53
C TRP A 103 12.94 30.91 8.86
N HIS A 104 14.09 30.70 8.18
CA HIS A 104 14.44 29.41 7.56
C HIS A 104 14.42 28.27 8.58
N SER A 105 14.91 28.51 9.81
CA SER A 105 14.95 27.46 10.84
C SER A 105 13.56 27.00 11.32
N THR A 106 12.60 27.93 11.45
CA THR A 106 11.24 27.60 11.92
C THR A 106 10.45 26.88 10.83
N VAL A 107 10.49 27.40 9.60
CA VAL A 107 9.82 26.78 8.44
C VAL A 107 10.44 25.41 8.14
N SER A 108 11.78 25.28 8.20
CA SER A 108 12.44 24.00 7.98
C SER A 108 11.97 22.94 8.99
N ARG A 109 11.85 23.30 10.27
CA ARG A 109 11.37 22.39 11.31
C ARG A 109 9.93 21.93 11.05
N ASP A 110 9.02 22.87 10.76
CA ASP A 110 7.61 22.55 10.56
C ASP A 110 7.41 21.71 9.26
N LEU A 111 8.20 21.98 8.21
CA LEU A 111 8.23 21.17 6.99
C LEU A 111 8.89 19.80 7.18
N SER A 112 9.88 19.69 8.07
CA SER A 112 10.52 18.43 8.43
C SER A 112 9.55 17.51 9.18
N LEU A 113 8.73 18.07 10.08
CA LEU A 113 7.61 17.36 10.70
C LEU A 113 6.59 16.91 9.65
N TYR A 114 6.24 17.80 8.72
CA TYR A 114 5.31 17.46 7.65
C TYR A 114 5.85 16.32 6.78
N SER A 115 7.14 16.35 6.42
CA SER A 115 7.83 15.27 5.72
C SER A 115 7.79 13.95 6.49
N SER A 116 8.00 13.99 7.82
CA SER A 116 7.86 12.82 8.69
C SER A 116 6.44 12.25 8.65
N THR A 117 5.42 13.12 8.57
CA THR A 117 4.02 12.69 8.40
C THR A 117 3.79 12.02 7.04
N VAL A 118 4.42 12.51 5.96
CA VAL A 118 4.40 11.83 4.66
C VAL A 118 5.06 10.46 4.73
N ALA A 119 6.16 10.33 5.47
CA ALA A 119 6.82 9.06 5.72
C ALA A 119 5.95 8.04 6.48
N ILE A 120 4.98 8.48 7.30
CA ILE A 120 3.99 7.57 7.92
C ILE A 120 3.18 6.84 6.84
N ALA A 121 2.67 7.56 5.84
CA ALA A 121 1.88 6.97 4.75
C ALA A 121 2.73 6.03 3.89
N ILE A 122 4.00 6.36 3.64
CA ILE A 122 4.94 5.50 2.91
C ILE A 122 5.26 4.24 3.71
N THR A 123 5.50 4.38 5.02
CA THR A 123 5.74 3.23 5.91
C THR A 123 4.50 2.33 5.95
N GLY A 124 3.30 2.91 5.99
CA GLY A 124 2.04 2.16 5.92
C GLY A 124 1.84 1.44 4.58
N LEU A 125 2.21 2.06 3.46
CA LEU A 125 2.26 1.42 2.14
C LEU A 125 3.19 0.21 2.16
N TRP A 126 4.45 0.40 2.59
CA TRP A 126 5.42 -0.70 2.62
C TRP A 126 5.01 -1.81 3.57
N LEU A 127 4.47 -1.46 4.73
CA LEU A 127 4.00 -2.42 5.71
C LEU A 127 2.86 -3.27 5.14
N THR A 128 1.81 -2.65 4.61
CA THR A 128 0.68 -3.39 4.02
C THR A 128 1.14 -4.26 2.86
N GLU A 129 1.93 -3.71 1.94
CA GLU A 129 2.45 -4.44 0.77
C GLU A 129 3.38 -5.60 1.17
N SER A 130 4.20 -5.45 2.23
CA SER A 130 5.14 -6.49 2.67
C SER A 130 4.48 -7.79 3.14
N TYR A 131 3.21 -7.74 3.54
CA TYR A 131 2.44 -8.91 3.97
C TYR A 131 1.56 -9.51 2.86
N HIS A 132 1.67 -9.07 1.60
CA HIS A 132 1.00 -9.77 0.51
C HIS A 132 1.75 -11.06 0.13
N ALA A 133 0.98 -12.11 -0.14
CA ALA A 133 1.49 -13.41 -0.56
C ALA A 133 2.40 -13.33 -1.79
N ASP A 134 2.06 -12.46 -2.73
CA ASP A 134 2.76 -12.30 -4.01
C ASP A 134 4.20 -11.81 -3.84
N TYR A 135 4.54 -11.24 -2.68
CA TYR A 135 5.87 -10.69 -2.42
C TYR A 135 6.73 -11.55 -1.52
N LEU A 136 6.33 -12.75 -1.13
CA LEU A 136 7.10 -13.61 -0.22
C LEU A 136 8.54 -13.91 -0.64
N ILE A 137 8.84 -13.87 -1.94
CA ILE A 137 10.18 -14.15 -2.50
C ILE A 137 10.79 -12.87 -3.12
N SER A 138 10.13 -11.73 -2.91
CA SER A 138 10.53 -10.45 -3.48
C SER A 138 11.37 -9.65 -2.48
N PRO A 139 12.23 -8.72 -2.96
CA PRO A 139 12.82 -7.70 -2.09
C PRO A 139 11.78 -6.84 -1.35
N LEU A 140 10.50 -6.92 -1.70
CA LEU A 140 9.40 -6.19 -1.05
C LEU A 140 8.82 -6.91 0.17
N THR A 141 9.31 -8.11 0.52
CA THR A 141 8.90 -8.89 1.71
C THR A 141 9.05 -8.17 3.04
N SER A 142 10.01 -7.24 3.15
CA SER A 142 10.35 -6.63 4.43
C SER A 142 10.25 -5.12 4.35
N SER A 143 9.20 -4.58 4.98
CA SER A 143 9.06 -3.12 5.14
C SER A 143 10.20 -2.51 5.97
N VAL A 144 10.75 -3.25 6.95
CA VAL A 144 11.85 -2.78 7.81
C VAL A 144 13.09 -2.44 7.00
N VAL A 145 13.46 -3.28 6.01
CA VAL A 145 14.63 -3.03 5.15
C VAL A 145 14.46 -1.72 4.39
N TRP A 146 13.30 -1.49 3.79
CA TRP A 146 13.02 -0.27 3.04
C TRP A 146 12.99 0.98 3.92
N VAL A 147 12.43 0.88 5.14
CA VAL A 147 12.45 1.98 6.13
C VAL A 147 13.88 2.33 6.52
N LEU A 148 14.73 1.35 6.84
CA LEU A 148 16.12 1.59 7.22
C LEU A 148 16.91 2.25 6.09
N VAL A 149 16.76 1.74 4.86
CA VAL A 149 17.42 2.32 3.69
C VAL A 149 16.91 3.74 3.42
N ALA A 150 15.62 4.02 3.64
CA ALA A 150 15.03 5.35 3.47
C ALA A 150 15.47 6.34 4.54
N ILE A 151 15.64 5.91 5.79
CA ILE A 151 16.22 6.73 6.86
C ILE A 151 17.68 7.09 6.53
N TYR A 152 18.44 6.15 5.97
CA TYR A 152 19.84 6.37 5.61
C TYR A 152 20.03 7.23 4.35
N GLN A 153 19.28 6.96 3.27
CA GLN A 153 19.47 7.60 1.96
C GLN A 153 18.54 8.79 1.70
N GLY A 154 17.42 8.86 2.42
CA GLY A 154 16.31 9.78 2.21
C GLY A 154 15.11 9.14 1.49
N TRP A 155 13.91 9.41 2.02
CA TRP A 155 12.64 8.88 1.52
C TRP A 155 12.39 9.19 0.03
N HIS A 156 12.74 10.40 -0.42
CA HIS A 156 12.56 10.86 -1.80
C HIS A 156 13.38 10.07 -2.83
N LYS A 157 14.50 9.44 -2.43
CA LYS A 157 15.30 8.59 -3.32
C LYS A 157 14.80 7.14 -3.34
N ILE A 158 14.41 6.64 -2.17
CA ILE A 158 14.12 5.21 -2.00
C ILE A 158 12.70 4.86 -2.45
N LEU A 159 11.72 5.74 -2.22
CA LEU A 159 10.35 5.52 -2.68
C LEU A 159 10.23 5.25 -4.19
N PRO A 160 10.79 6.07 -5.11
CA PRO A 160 10.65 5.81 -6.54
C PRO A 160 11.30 4.48 -6.97
N ILE A 161 12.42 4.08 -6.34
CA ILE A 161 13.08 2.79 -6.59
C ILE A 161 12.15 1.64 -6.18
N TRP A 162 11.58 1.72 -4.97
CA TRP A 162 10.60 0.76 -4.48
C TRP A 162 9.40 0.65 -5.43
N CYS A 163 8.85 1.79 -5.87
CA CYS A 163 7.73 1.84 -6.82
C CYS A 163 8.08 1.22 -8.18
N CYS A 164 9.30 1.44 -8.69
CA CYS A 164 9.76 0.82 -9.94
C CYS A 164 9.81 -0.71 -9.82
N ILE A 165 10.42 -1.23 -8.75
CA ILE A 165 10.45 -2.67 -8.47
C ILE A 165 9.03 -3.22 -8.40
N GLN A 166 8.15 -2.51 -7.71
CA GLN A 166 6.75 -2.90 -7.59
C GLN A 166 6.02 -2.92 -8.94
N ILE A 167 6.26 -1.97 -9.84
CA ILE A 167 5.70 -1.97 -11.21
C ILE A 167 6.14 -3.20 -11.99
N PHE A 168 7.42 -3.58 -11.90
CA PHE A 168 7.94 -4.71 -12.67
C PHE A 168 7.46 -6.05 -12.10
N LEU A 169 7.40 -6.19 -10.78
CA LEU A 169 6.90 -7.41 -10.12
C LEU A 169 5.39 -7.58 -10.32
N SER A 170 4.61 -6.49 -10.31
CA SER A 170 3.16 -6.51 -10.54
C SER A 170 2.74 -6.73 -12.00
N ARG A 171 3.67 -6.95 -12.93
CA ARG A 171 3.38 -7.13 -14.35
C ARG A 171 2.58 -8.40 -14.65
N SER A 172 2.84 -9.45 -13.87
CA SER A 172 2.25 -10.77 -14.09
C SER A 172 0.74 -10.76 -13.86
N ILE A 173 0.02 -11.56 -14.63
CA ILE A 173 -1.44 -11.72 -14.47
C ILE A 173 -1.76 -12.36 -13.11
N HIS A 174 -0.84 -13.20 -12.59
CA HIS A 174 -1.00 -13.90 -11.31
C HIS A 174 -1.25 -12.96 -10.14
N TYR A 175 -0.65 -11.77 -10.20
CA TYR A 175 -0.81 -10.69 -9.23
C TYR A 175 -2.26 -10.19 -9.04
N TYR A 176 -3.14 -10.43 -10.02
CA TYR A 176 -4.55 -10.02 -9.94
C TYR A 176 -5.47 -11.19 -9.62
N PHE A 177 -5.06 -12.42 -9.94
CA PHE A 177 -5.85 -13.62 -9.65
C PHE A 177 -5.68 -14.10 -8.22
N MET A 178 -4.49 -13.97 -7.65
CA MET A 178 -4.32 -14.27 -6.23
C MET A 178 -5.04 -13.23 -5.38
N PRO A 179 -5.82 -13.64 -4.36
CA PRO A 179 -6.36 -12.74 -3.36
C PRO A 179 -5.24 -11.82 -2.86
N ARG A 180 -5.54 -10.52 -2.79
CA ARG A 180 -4.56 -9.52 -2.34
C ARG A 180 -4.77 -9.23 -0.86
N THR A 181 -5.01 -10.30 -0.15
CA THR A 181 -5.22 -10.30 1.27
C THR A 181 -3.83 -10.40 1.89
N MET A 182 -3.63 -9.72 3.00
CA MET A 182 -2.47 -9.92 3.84
C MET A 182 -2.49 -11.37 4.29
N THR A 183 -1.35 -12.04 4.14
CA THR A 183 -1.19 -13.43 4.56
C THR A 183 -1.37 -13.62 6.07
N ASP A 184 -1.28 -12.53 6.83
CA ASP A 184 -1.45 -12.51 8.28
C ASP A 184 -2.58 -11.56 8.71
N VAL A 185 -3.76 -12.13 8.95
CA VAL A 185 -4.93 -11.41 9.49
C VAL A 185 -4.63 -10.79 10.86
N GLY A 186 -3.75 -11.40 11.66
CA GLY A 186 -3.34 -10.87 12.95
C GLY A 186 -2.61 -9.52 12.81
N VAL A 187 -1.72 -9.41 11.83
CA VAL A 187 -1.05 -8.14 11.52
C VAL A 187 -2.06 -7.11 11.06
N ALA A 188 -2.96 -7.47 10.14
CA ALA A 188 -3.99 -6.55 9.65
C ALA A 188 -4.81 -5.94 10.81
N ARG A 189 -5.22 -6.77 11.79
CA ARG A 189 -5.92 -6.32 13.01
C ARG A 189 -5.08 -5.40 13.90
N CYS A 190 -3.76 -5.62 13.95
CA CYS A 190 -2.84 -4.84 14.77
C CYS A 190 -2.35 -3.54 14.11
N LEU A 191 -2.54 -3.34 12.80
CA LEU A 191 -2.04 -2.16 12.07
C LEU A 191 -2.47 -0.83 12.72
N CYS A 192 -3.78 -0.66 12.96
CA CYS A 192 -4.32 0.60 13.49
C CYS A 192 -3.91 0.84 14.96
N PRO A 193 -4.05 -0.15 15.88
CA PRO A 193 -3.49 -0.02 17.24
C PRO A 193 -1.99 0.28 17.26
N ALA A 194 -1.20 -0.41 16.43
CA ALA A 194 0.24 -0.19 16.33
C ALA A 194 0.57 1.22 15.84
N LEU A 195 -0.20 1.76 14.88
CA LEU A 195 -0.06 3.14 14.40
C LEU A 195 -0.18 4.15 15.55
N PHE A 196 -1.23 4.02 16.37
CA PHE A 196 -1.42 4.90 17.51
C PHE A 196 -0.32 4.74 18.55
N LEU A 197 0.00 3.51 18.94
CA LEU A 197 1.01 3.25 19.96
C LEU A 197 2.39 3.79 19.58
N VAL A 198 2.77 3.65 18.31
CA VAL A 198 4.10 4.02 17.83
C VAL A 198 4.22 5.52 17.57
N TYR A 199 3.20 6.16 16.98
CA TYR A 199 3.30 7.57 16.59
C TYR A 199 2.78 8.56 17.64
N ILE A 200 2.09 8.10 18.69
CA ILE A 200 1.73 9.00 19.80
C ILE A 200 2.97 9.54 20.52
N VAL A 201 4.03 8.74 20.64
CA VAL A 201 5.27 9.12 21.32
C VAL A 201 5.99 10.29 20.62
N PRO A 202 6.36 10.21 19.32
CA PRO A 202 6.97 11.35 18.63
C PRO A 202 6.04 12.56 18.56
N ALA A 203 4.73 12.37 18.45
CA ALA A 203 3.77 13.47 18.44
C ALA A 203 3.73 14.21 19.79
N VAL A 204 3.65 13.49 20.91
CA VAL A 204 3.70 14.08 22.25
C VAL A 204 5.06 14.73 22.51
N HIS A 205 6.16 14.09 22.10
CA HIS A 205 7.50 14.66 22.23
C HIS A 205 7.63 15.99 21.49
N PHE A 206 7.12 16.08 20.25
CA PHE A 206 7.11 17.32 19.47
C PHE A 206 6.31 18.44 20.15
N LEU A 207 5.12 18.11 20.69
CA LEU A 207 4.26 19.08 21.36
C LEU A 207 4.79 19.53 22.73
N ALA A 208 5.37 18.61 23.51
CA ALA A 208 5.87 18.87 24.85
C ALA A 208 7.22 19.61 24.83
N TYR A 209 8.05 19.36 23.82
CA TYR A 209 9.41 19.91 23.72
C TYR A 209 9.62 20.66 22.41
N PRO A 210 8.94 21.80 22.17
CA PRO A 210 9.07 22.56 20.93
C PRO A 210 10.48 23.14 20.72
N GLN A 211 11.29 23.23 21.78
CA GLN A 211 12.68 23.69 21.72
C GLN A 211 13.71 22.57 21.46
N SER A 212 13.26 21.31 21.34
CA SER A 212 14.16 20.20 21.00
C SER A 212 14.84 20.43 19.65
N SER A 213 16.07 19.94 19.52
CA SER A 213 16.82 20.10 18.27
C SER A 213 16.13 19.35 17.13
N GLU A 214 16.22 19.86 15.90
CA GLU A 214 15.65 19.19 14.72
C GLU A 214 16.16 17.74 14.59
N ARG A 215 17.43 17.51 14.91
CA ARG A 215 18.05 16.18 14.92
C ARG A 215 17.37 15.23 15.90
N GLU A 216 17.11 15.69 17.12
CA GLU A 216 16.46 14.88 18.15
C GLU A 216 15.01 14.55 17.75
N GLN A 217 14.27 15.52 17.23
CA GLN A 217 12.93 15.29 16.69
C GLN A 217 12.96 14.25 15.56
N GLN A 218 13.85 14.41 14.59
CA GLN A 218 14.00 13.49 13.47
C GLN A 218 14.39 12.08 13.93
N GLN A 219 15.23 11.95 14.95
CA GLN A 219 15.59 10.65 15.52
C GLN A 219 14.37 9.93 16.11
N THR A 220 13.53 10.63 16.87
CA THR A 220 12.30 10.04 17.45
C THR A 220 11.33 9.58 16.35
N TRP A 221 11.18 10.36 15.27
CA TRP A 221 10.38 9.96 14.10
C TRP A 221 10.98 8.75 13.37
N ASN A 222 12.30 8.72 13.15
CA ASN A 222 12.99 7.59 12.53
C ASN A 222 12.82 6.29 13.32
N ILE A 223 12.94 6.37 14.66
CA ILE A 223 12.68 5.23 15.55
C ILE A 223 11.23 4.75 15.40
N ALA A 224 10.26 5.67 15.39
CA ALA A 224 8.85 5.33 15.19
C ALA A 224 8.59 4.63 13.83
N HIS A 225 9.18 5.12 12.73
CA HIS A 225 9.05 4.47 11.42
C HIS A 225 9.57 3.03 11.44
N CYS A 226 10.70 2.76 12.11
CA CYS A 226 11.25 1.41 12.28
C CYS A 226 10.40 0.55 13.23
N ALA A 227 9.84 1.15 14.28
CA ALA A 227 9.07 0.44 15.30
C ALA A 227 7.71 -0.03 14.75
N LEU A 228 7.08 0.69 13.81
CA LEU A 228 5.75 0.35 13.32
C LEU A 228 5.65 -1.09 12.76
N PRO A 229 6.51 -1.55 11.84
CA PRO A 229 6.49 -2.94 11.38
C PRO A 229 6.72 -3.95 12.51
N LEU A 230 7.64 -3.67 13.43
CA LEU A 230 8.01 -4.57 14.53
C LEU A 230 6.87 -4.73 15.54
N VAL A 231 6.27 -3.62 15.97
CA VAL A 231 5.11 -3.60 16.87
C VAL A 231 3.91 -4.28 16.21
N SER A 232 3.68 -4.06 14.92
CA SER A 232 2.60 -4.74 14.18
C SER A 232 2.80 -6.26 14.16
N TYR A 233 4.04 -6.72 13.94
CA TYR A 233 4.39 -8.14 13.98
C TYR A 233 4.26 -8.74 15.38
N MET A 234 4.82 -8.10 16.40
CA MET A 234 4.70 -8.55 17.79
C MET A 234 3.25 -8.57 18.27
N GLY A 235 2.46 -7.57 17.88
CA GLY A 235 1.03 -7.50 18.13
C GLY A 235 0.28 -8.68 17.52
N SER A 236 0.60 -9.05 16.27
CA SER A 236 0.03 -10.25 15.64
C SER A 236 0.35 -11.53 16.43
N LYS A 237 1.60 -11.70 16.89
CA LYS A 237 1.99 -12.86 17.71
C LYS A 237 1.22 -12.91 19.02
N LEU A 238 1.08 -11.78 19.71
CA LEU A 238 0.30 -11.70 20.95
C LEU A 238 -1.19 -12.00 20.68
N LEU A 239 -1.75 -11.45 19.62
CA LEU A 239 -3.16 -11.64 19.27
C LEU A 239 -3.47 -13.11 18.94
N ARG A 240 -2.54 -13.83 18.31
CA ARG A 240 -2.67 -15.28 18.04
C ARG A 240 -2.66 -16.14 19.31
N VAL A 241 -2.03 -15.67 20.40
CA VAL A 241 -2.06 -16.38 21.69
C VAL A 241 -3.42 -16.20 22.37
N ILE A 242 -4.07 -15.05 22.17
CA ILE A 242 -5.30 -14.67 22.87
C ILE A 242 -6.55 -15.05 22.08
N THR A 243 -6.47 -15.07 20.76
CA THR A 243 -7.62 -15.23 19.87
C THR A 243 -7.35 -16.24 18.76
N ASP A 244 -8.35 -17.07 18.48
CA ASP A 244 -8.37 -17.92 17.30
C ASP A 244 -8.55 -17.04 16.05
N LEU A 245 -7.45 -16.83 15.34
CA LEU A 245 -7.43 -16.11 14.08
C LEU A 245 -7.68 -17.07 12.92
N PRO A 246 -8.45 -16.65 11.90
CA PRO A 246 -8.51 -17.39 10.65
C PRO A 246 -7.10 -17.65 10.14
N SER A 247 -6.83 -18.90 9.79
CA SER A 247 -5.53 -19.34 9.30
C SER A 247 -5.69 -20.22 8.05
N GLY A 248 -4.60 -20.42 7.32
CA GLY A 248 -4.60 -21.23 6.10
C GLY A 248 -5.42 -20.65 4.96
N ILE A 249 -6.14 -21.51 4.27
CA ILE A 249 -6.86 -21.18 3.03
C ILE A 249 -7.88 -20.06 3.28
N ASP A 250 -8.58 -20.08 4.41
CA ASP A 250 -9.58 -19.06 4.71
C ASP A 250 -8.93 -17.68 4.87
N ALA A 251 -7.77 -17.58 5.51
CA ALA A 251 -7.04 -16.31 5.62
C ALA A 251 -6.52 -15.82 4.28
N VAL A 252 -6.02 -16.74 3.44
CA VAL A 252 -5.41 -16.39 2.15
C VAL A 252 -6.48 -16.06 1.10
N PHE A 253 -7.64 -16.72 1.09
CA PHE A 253 -8.64 -16.56 0.03
C PHE A 253 -9.86 -15.72 0.41
N SER A 254 -9.97 -15.26 1.65
CA SER A 254 -11.07 -14.37 2.08
C SER A 254 -10.64 -12.91 2.20
N ASP A 255 -11.57 -12.00 1.94
CA ASP A 255 -11.36 -10.55 2.13
C ASP A 255 -11.47 -10.12 3.61
N VAL A 256 -11.14 -11.01 4.57
CA VAL A 256 -11.30 -10.77 6.02
C VAL A 256 -10.39 -9.66 6.53
N ASP A 257 -9.25 -9.43 5.88
CA ASP A 257 -8.27 -8.43 6.27
C ASP A 257 -8.57 -7.02 5.71
N VAL A 258 -9.32 -6.93 4.60
CA VAL A 258 -9.64 -5.67 3.90
C VAL A 258 -10.27 -4.61 4.80
N PRO A 259 -11.23 -4.91 5.70
CA PRO A 259 -11.78 -3.90 6.62
C PRO A 259 -10.73 -3.31 7.57
N TYR A 260 -9.79 -4.13 8.04
CA TYR A 260 -8.73 -3.67 8.95
C TYR A 260 -7.70 -2.81 8.22
N GLN A 261 -7.29 -3.22 7.01
CA GLN A 261 -6.44 -2.39 6.15
C GLN A 261 -7.11 -1.05 5.83
N LYS A 262 -8.40 -1.07 5.49
CA LYS A 262 -9.18 0.15 5.22
C LYS A 262 -9.21 1.07 6.43
N SER A 263 -9.46 0.52 7.62
CA SER A 263 -9.42 1.29 8.87
C SER A 263 -8.06 1.96 9.09
N PHE A 264 -6.97 1.19 8.95
CA PHE A 264 -5.61 1.71 9.05
C PHE A 264 -5.32 2.85 8.06
N GLN A 265 -5.65 2.65 6.78
CA GLN A 265 -5.44 3.67 5.75
C GLN A 265 -6.33 4.91 5.95
N MET A 266 -7.56 4.75 6.44
CA MET A 266 -8.44 5.88 6.79
C MET A 266 -7.89 6.68 7.97
N THR A 267 -7.30 6.03 8.98
CA THR A 267 -6.63 6.74 10.08
C THR A 267 -5.45 7.56 9.60
N ILE A 268 -4.60 7.00 8.72
CA ILE A 268 -3.49 7.75 8.10
C ILE A 268 -4.02 8.91 7.28
N LEU A 269 -5.06 8.69 6.47
CA LEU A 269 -5.69 9.73 5.65
C LEU A 269 -6.17 10.90 6.51
N LEU A 270 -6.95 10.63 7.56
CA LEU A 270 -7.49 11.68 8.42
C LEU A 270 -6.39 12.42 9.17
N GLY A 271 -5.46 11.69 9.81
CA GLY A 271 -4.35 12.29 10.54
C GLY A 271 -3.46 13.16 9.66
N SER A 272 -3.04 12.64 8.50
CA SER A 272 -2.19 13.40 7.58
C SER A 272 -2.90 14.57 6.90
N SER A 273 -4.23 14.49 6.68
CA SER A 273 -5.02 15.62 6.18
C SER A 273 -5.03 16.77 7.18
N VAL A 274 -5.20 16.48 8.48
CA VAL A 274 -5.17 17.50 9.53
C VAL A 274 -3.81 18.20 9.58
N VAL A 275 -2.72 17.43 9.54
CA VAL A 275 -1.35 18.00 9.54
C VAL A 275 -1.12 18.83 8.26
N HIS A 276 -1.59 18.37 7.10
CA HIS A 276 -1.46 19.13 5.84
C HIS A 276 -2.21 20.46 5.89
N VAL A 277 -3.48 20.46 6.28
CA VAL A 277 -4.29 21.68 6.38
C VAL A 277 -3.69 22.64 7.41
N PHE A 278 -3.21 22.13 8.55
CA PHE A 278 -2.54 22.94 9.55
C PHE A 278 -1.25 23.58 9.00
N ALA A 279 -0.39 22.81 8.35
CA ALA A 279 0.84 23.31 7.73
C ALA A 279 0.53 24.35 6.64
N ALA A 280 -0.48 24.09 5.80
CA ALA A 280 -0.93 25.00 4.76
C ALA A 280 -1.44 26.31 5.37
N LEU A 281 -2.33 26.27 6.36
CA LEU A 281 -2.87 27.49 7.00
C LEU A 281 -1.78 28.30 7.72
N ARG A 282 -0.84 27.62 8.38
CA ARG A 282 0.24 28.26 9.13
C ARG A 282 1.24 28.97 8.22
N HIS A 283 1.58 28.38 7.09
CA HIS A 283 2.62 28.90 6.20
C HIS A 283 2.10 29.50 4.89
N ALA A 284 0.79 29.49 4.60
CA ALA A 284 0.24 29.99 3.33
C ALA A 284 0.65 31.43 3.05
N ALA A 285 0.45 32.34 4.00
CA ALA A 285 0.79 33.76 3.81
C ALA A 285 2.29 33.95 3.53
N GLU A 286 3.14 33.20 4.23
CA GLU A 286 4.60 33.24 4.06
C GLU A 286 5.02 32.67 2.70
N LEU A 287 4.40 31.56 2.27
CA LEU A 287 4.61 30.96 0.95
C LEU A 287 4.26 31.94 -0.19
N PHE A 288 3.18 32.71 -0.04
CA PHE A 288 2.77 33.71 -1.03
C PHE A 288 3.66 34.96 -1.05
N GLN A 289 4.18 35.38 0.10
CA GLN A 289 5.00 36.60 0.20
C GLN A 289 6.47 36.36 -0.19
N VAL A 290 7.04 35.22 0.21
CA VAL A 290 8.47 34.91 0.02
C VAL A 290 8.72 34.16 -1.28
N GLY A 291 7.72 33.43 -1.80
CA GLY A 291 7.70 32.86 -3.16
C GLY A 291 8.93 32.01 -3.51
N THR A 292 9.89 32.61 -4.21
CA THR A 292 11.04 31.93 -4.84
C THR A 292 12.12 31.48 -3.86
N ASP A 293 12.32 32.18 -2.75
CA ASP A 293 13.42 31.87 -1.82
C ASP A 293 13.20 30.53 -1.09
N LEU A 294 11.94 30.11 -0.92
CA LEU A 294 11.58 28.82 -0.31
C LEU A 294 12.09 27.62 -1.09
N THR A 295 12.20 27.75 -2.41
CA THR A 295 12.68 26.65 -3.25
C THR A 295 14.15 26.35 -2.95
N THR A 296 14.91 27.29 -2.40
CA THR A 296 16.32 27.07 -2.02
C THR A 296 16.48 26.08 -0.86
N LEU A 297 15.46 25.96 0.01
CA LEU A 297 15.48 25.05 1.15
C LEU A 297 15.51 23.58 0.72
N ALA A 298 16.49 22.83 1.19
CA ALA A 298 16.65 21.41 0.87
C ALA A 298 15.40 20.57 1.22
N VAL A 299 14.75 20.87 2.35
CA VAL A 299 13.52 20.17 2.78
C VAL A 299 12.36 20.40 1.81
N VAL A 300 12.24 21.59 1.21
CA VAL A 300 11.21 21.89 0.21
C VAL A 300 11.48 21.08 -1.05
N LYS A 301 12.74 21.05 -1.53
CA LYS A 301 13.13 20.25 -2.71
C LYS A 301 12.78 18.77 -2.53
N ASP A 302 13.12 18.22 -1.36
CA ASP A 302 12.89 16.82 -1.04
C ASP A 302 11.40 16.51 -0.89
N LEU A 303 10.64 17.39 -0.23
CA LEU A 303 9.20 17.23 -0.07
C LEU A 303 8.45 17.38 -1.40
N SER A 304 8.83 18.32 -2.26
CA SER A 304 8.26 18.47 -3.61
C SER A 304 8.52 17.24 -4.47
N SER A 305 9.77 16.74 -4.45
CA SER A 305 10.16 15.49 -5.13
C SER A 305 9.33 14.30 -4.62
N LEU A 306 9.23 14.14 -3.29
CA LEU A 306 8.45 13.08 -2.68
C LEU A 306 6.97 13.17 -3.03
N SER A 307 6.40 14.37 -3.01
CA SER A 307 5.00 14.63 -3.38
C SER A 307 4.73 14.28 -4.84
N ALA A 308 5.62 14.67 -5.76
CA ALA A 308 5.51 14.35 -7.17
C ALA A 308 5.56 12.82 -7.41
N VAL A 309 6.48 12.12 -6.75
CA VAL A 309 6.57 10.65 -6.80
C VAL A 309 5.27 10.00 -6.29
N ILE A 310 4.72 10.48 -5.18
CA ILE A 310 3.46 9.97 -4.63
C ILE A 310 2.30 10.19 -5.61
N VAL A 311 2.18 11.37 -6.22
CA VAL A 311 1.14 11.65 -7.22
C VAL A 311 1.27 10.71 -8.40
N VAL A 312 2.46 10.57 -8.99
CA VAL A 312 2.70 9.64 -10.10
C VAL A 312 2.36 8.20 -9.71
N TRP A 313 2.70 7.78 -8.48
CA TRP A 313 2.34 6.47 -7.95
C TRP A 313 0.83 6.27 -7.84
N CYS A 314 0.09 7.25 -7.32
CA CYS A 314 -1.37 7.21 -7.23
C CYS A 314 -2.01 7.16 -8.62
N LEU A 315 -1.49 7.92 -9.59
CA LEU A 315 -1.94 7.89 -10.98
C LEU A 315 -1.67 6.52 -11.62
N PHE A 316 -0.51 5.92 -11.36
CA PHE A 316 -0.20 4.56 -11.79
C PHE A 316 -1.22 3.56 -11.23
N ILE A 317 -1.57 3.65 -9.94
CA ILE A 317 -2.60 2.80 -9.32
C ILE A 317 -3.95 2.97 -10.03
N ALA A 318 -4.40 4.20 -10.26
CA ALA A 318 -5.68 4.46 -10.92
C ALA A 318 -5.71 3.91 -12.36
N TRP A 319 -4.63 4.13 -13.12
CA TRP A 319 -4.45 3.58 -14.46
C TRP A 319 -4.50 2.05 -14.43
N ASP A 320 -3.79 1.44 -13.49
CA ASP A 320 -3.69 -0.02 -13.39
C ASP A 320 -5.02 -0.66 -12.98
N LEU A 321 -5.77 -0.05 -12.06
CA LEU A 321 -7.14 -0.46 -11.71
C LEU A 321 -8.09 -0.37 -12.91
N LYS A 322 -7.98 0.68 -13.72
CA LYS A 322 -8.79 0.83 -14.94
C LYS A 322 -8.43 -0.24 -15.97
N ARG A 323 -7.13 -0.47 -16.18
CA ARG A 323 -6.59 -1.47 -17.11
C ARG A 323 -7.11 -2.88 -16.83
N VAL A 324 -7.25 -3.25 -15.56
CA VAL A 324 -7.79 -4.56 -15.17
C VAL A 324 -9.31 -4.60 -15.04
N ASN A 325 -10.01 -3.51 -15.36
CA ASN A 325 -11.47 -3.37 -15.22
C ASN A 325 -11.97 -3.55 -13.77
N ALA A 326 -11.16 -3.19 -12.77
CA ALA A 326 -11.60 -3.16 -11.37
C ALA A 326 -12.45 -1.91 -11.05
N VAL A 327 -12.41 -0.89 -11.90
CA VAL A 327 -13.12 0.38 -11.71
C VAL A 327 -13.80 0.84 -13.00
N ASP A 328 -15.01 1.39 -12.85
CA ASP A 328 -15.79 1.90 -13.98
C ASP A 328 -15.43 3.37 -14.30
N VAL A 329 -14.80 4.08 -13.36
CA VAL A 329 -14.34 5.48 -13.51
C VAL A 329 -13.33 5.62 -14.65
N SER A 330 -13.38 6.73 -15.40
CA SER A 330 -12.40 7.00 -16.46
C SER A 330 -11.06 7.47 -15.88
N PHE A 331 -9.95 7.18 -16.57
CA PHE A 331 -8.63 7.58 -16.09
C PHE A 331 -8.48 9.11 -15.90
N PRO A 332 -8.94 9.99 -16.82
CA PRO A 332 -8.86 11.43 -16.62
C PRO A 332 -9.61 11.92 -15.38
N GLN A 333 -10.78 11.35 -15.08
CA GLN A 333 -11.53 11.67 -13.84
C GLN A 333 -10.72 11.27 -12.61
N SER A 334 -10.09 10.10 -12.60
CA SER A 334 -9.20 9.69 -11.50
C SER A 334 -8.00 10.64 -11.35
N CYS A 335 -7.41 11.14 -12.45
CA CYS A 335 -6.35 12.13 -12.39
C CYS A 335 -6.81 13.41 -11.67
N VAL A 336 -7.97 13.95 -12.06
CA VAL A 336 -8.54 15.15 -11.42
C VAL A 336 -8.79 14.92 -9.93
N TYR A 337 -9.35 13.77 -9.55
CA TYR A 337 -9.58 13.46 -8.14
C TYR A 337 -8.27 13.31 -7.34
N ILE A 338 -7.25 12.65 -7.89
CA ILE A 338 -5.95 12.49 -7.24
C ILE A 338 -5.26 13.84 -7.05
N LEU A 339 -5.28 14.70 -8.08
CA LEU A 339 -4.70 16.05 -7.99
C LEU A 339 -5.46 16.91 -6.97
N ALA A 340 -6.79 16.92 -7.02
CA ALA A 340 -7.62 17.66 -6.08
C ALA A 340 -7.40 17.19 -4.64
N MET A 341 -7.38 15.87 -4.39
CA MET A 341 -7.08 15.31 -3.06
C MET A 341 -5.66 15.65 -2.61
N THR A 342 -4.67 15.65 -3.51
CA THR A 342 -3.29 16.00 -3.16
C THR A 342 -3.19 17.45 -2.72
N MET A 343 -3.92 18.36 -3.38
CA MET A 343 -3.94 19.78 -3.04
C MET A 343 -4.73 20.08 -1.76
N LEU A 344 -5.86 19.39 -1.53
CA LEU A 344 -6.75 19.67 -0.41
C LEU A 344 -6.35 18.95 0.87
N CYS A 345 -5.90 17.70 0.74
CA CYS A 345 -5.61 16.80 1.87
C CYS A 345 -4.11 16.47 1.99
N GLY A 346 -3.32 16.80 0.98
CA GLY A 346 -1.90 16.49 0.92
C GLY A 346 -1.58 15.15 0.25
N PRO A 347 -0.33 14.95 -0.19
CA PRO A 347 0.15 13.72 -0.81
C PRO A 347 0.03 12.49 0.09
N ALA A 348 0.33 12.61 1.40
CA ALA A 348 0.25 11.50 2.34
C ALA A 348 -1.17 10.94 2.47
N ALA A 349 -2.15 11.82 2.63
CA ALA A 349 -3.55 11.45 2.71
C ALA A 349 -4.05 10.85 1.40
N THR A 350 -3.61 11.42 0.27
CA THR A 350 -3.94 10.92 -1.07
C THR A 350 -3.37 9.53 -1.32
N LEU A 351 -2.14 9.26 -0.86
CA LEU A 351 -1.53 7.94 -0.93
C LEU A 351 -2.36 6.91 -0.15
N ALA A 352 -2.65 7.20 1.13
CA ALA A 352 -3.43 6.32 1.99
C ALA A 352 -4.85 6.07 1.43
N GLY A 353 -5.51 7.13 0.97
CA GLY A 353 -6.83 7.05 0.32
C GLY A 353 -6.82 6.22 -0.95
N THR A 354 -5.81 6.40 -1.81
CA THR A 354 -5.65 5.63 -3.05
C THR A 354 -5.38 4.15 -2.76
N MET A 355 -4.60 3.84 -1.72
CA MET A 355 -4.35 2.47 -1.28
C MET A 355 -5.61 1.80 -0.72
N SER A 356 -6.38 2.52 0.11
CA SER A 356 -7.69 2.08 0.61
C SER A 356 -8.68 1.82 -0.53
N TRP A 357 -8.76 2.73 -1.49
CA TRP A 357 -9.59 2.59 -2.69
C TRP A 357 -9.17 1.39 -3.53
N ARG A 358 -7.86 1.18 -3.75
CA ARG A 358 -7.33 0.02 -4.48
C ARG A 358 -7.70 -1.30 -3.83
N ALA A 359 -7.53 -1.43 -2.51
CA ALA A 359 -7.88 -2.65 -1.79
C ALA A 359 -9.38 -2.97 -1.93
N ASP A 360 -10.25 -1.98 -1.68
CA ASP A 360 -11.71 -2.13 -1.79
C ASP A 360 -12.16 -2.51 -3.22
N ARG A 361 -11.57 -1.89 -4.25
CA ARG A 361 -11.95 -2.15 -5.65
C ARG A 361 -11.47 -3.50 -6.15
N ILE A 362 -10.29 -3.93 -5.74
CA ILE A 362 -9.81 -5.27 -6.11
C ILE A 362 -10.65 -6.34 -5.41
N ALA A 363 -10.95 -6.19 -4.12
CA ALA A 363 -11.82 -7.10 -3.38
C ALA A 363 -13.20 -7.21 -4.04
N LYS A 364 -13.84 -6.07 -4.36
CA LYS A 364 -15.14 -6.04 -5.06
C LYS A 364 -15.10 -6.63 -6.47
N ALA A 365 -14.00 -6.46 -7.21
CA ALA A 365 -13.85 -7.01 -8.56
C ALA A 365 -13.65 -8.54 -8.54
N LYS A 366 -13.18 -9.09 -7.41
CA LYS A 366 -13.02 -10.53 -7.16
C LYS A 366 -14.28 -11.19 -6.63
N ALA A 367 -15.11 -10.44 -5.89
CA ALA A 367 -16.38 -10.95 -5.38
C ALA A 367 -17.22 -11.51 -6.54
N PHE A 368 -17.53 -12.81 -6.47
CA PHE A 368 -18.22 -13.58 -7.51
C PHE A 368 -19.43 -12.83 -8.10
N ARG A 369 -19.60 -12.92 -9.41
CA ARG A 369 -20.78 -12.46 -10.18
C ARG A 369 -22.06 -13.27 -9.85
N ASN A 370 -22.26 -13.70 -8.60
CA ASN A 370 -23.35 -14.60 -8.21
C ASN A 370 -24.70 -13.91 -7.94
N ARG A 371 -24.79 -12.57 -7.97
CA ARG A 371 -26.08 -11.89 -7.81
C ARG A 371 -27.02 -12.00 -9.02
N GLY A 372 -26.53 -12.41 -10.19
CA GLY A 372 -27.35 -12.48 -11.40
C GLY A 372 -28.10 -13.82 -11.59
N ARG A 373 -27.49 -14.94 -11.17
CA ARG A 373 -28.07 -16.28 -11.44
C ARG A 373 -29.00 -16.78 -10.35
N SER A 374 -28.71 -16.54 -9.06
CA SER A 374 -29.54 -17.04 -7.96
C SER A 374 -30.99 -16.52 -8.02
N SER A 375 -31.22 -15.25 -8.40
CA SER A 375 -32.57 -14.71 -8.53
C SER A 375 -33.30 -15.22 -9.78
N SER A 376 -32.61 -15.37 -10.91
CA SER A 376 -33.20 -15.91 -12.14
C SER A 376 -33.50 -17.42 -12.02
N GLU A 377 -32.66 -18.17 -11.31
CA GLU A 377 -32.81 -19.61 -11.12
C GLU A 377 -33.86 -19.92 -10.04
N LYS A 378 -33.99 -19.09 -8.98
CA LYS A 378 -35.14 -19.15 -8.06
C LYS A 378 -36.46 -18.77 -8.75
N LEU A 379 -36.47 -17.78 -9.66
CA LEU A 379 -37.66 -17.44 -10.45
C LEU A 379 -38.00 -18.50 -11.50
N ARG A 380 -37.02 -19.22 -12.03
CA ARG A 380 -37.22 -20.30 -13.01
C ARG A 380 -37.66 -21.61 -12.34
N ASN A 381 -37.15 -21.92 -11.14
CA ASN A 381 -37.55 -23.09 -10.37
C ASN A 381 -38.85 -22.87 -9.58
N GLY A 382 -39.22 -21.62 -9.26
CA GLY A 382 -40.49 -21.28 -8.63
C GLY A 382 -41.72 -21.35 -9.56
N LYS A 383 -41.53 -21.56 -10.88
CA LYS A 383 -42.62 -21.69 -11.86
C LYS A 383 -42.93 -23.13 -12.31
N LEU A 384 -42.21 -24.13 -11.79
CA LEU A 384 -42.27 -25.51 -12.28
C LEU A 384 -42.79 -26.54 -11.27
N GLY A 385 -43.31 -26.11 -10.12
CA GLY A 385 -43.72 -27.04 -9.06
C GLY A 385 -44.98 -26.62 -8.32
N TYR A 386 -46.13 -26.58 -9.00
CA TYR A 386 -47.47 -26.82 -8.41
C TYR A 386 -48.44 -27.26 -9.53
N LEU A 387 -48.28 -28.49 -10.02
CA LEU A 387 -49.36 -29.23 -10.67
C LEU A 387 -49.69 -30.40 -9.73
N PRO A 388 -50.80 -30.34 -8.98
CA PRO A 388 -51.21 -31.45 -8.13
C PRO A 388 -51.65 -32.61 -9.03
N LEU A 389 -50.90 -33.71 -8.99
CA LEU A 389 -51.34 -35.00 -9.49
C LEU A 389 -52.43 -35.53 -8.55
N LEU A 390 -53.68 -35.29 -8.91
CA LEU A 390 -54.84 -36.00 -8.38
C LEU A 390 -54.84 -37.42 -8.96
N TYR A 391 -54.29 -38.37 -8.21
CA TYR A 391 -54.60 -39.78 -8.38
C TYR A 391 -55.77 -40.12 -7.45
N GLY A 392 -56.89 -40.51 -8.06
CA GLY A 392 -58.01 -41.14 -7.35
C GLY A 392 -57.70 -42.62 -7.15
N GLU A 393 -58.07 -43.13 -5.97
CA GLU A 393 -58.24 -44.56 -5.72
C GLU A 393 -59.74 -44.81 -5.52
N GLU A 394 -60.23 -45.84 -6.24
CA GLU A 394 -61.53 -46.49 -6.06
C GLU A 394 -61.51 -47.48 -4.89
#